data_AF-A0A397GBH0-F1
#
_entry.id   AF-A0A397GBH0-F1
#
_cell.length_a   1.000
_cell.length_b   1.000
_cell.length_c   1.000
_cell.angle_alpha   90.00
_cell.angle_beta   90.00
_cell.angle_gamma   90.00
#
_symmetry.space_group_name_H-M   'P 1'
#
loop_
_entity.id
_entity.type
_entity.pdbx_description
1 polymer ?
#
loop_
_entity_poly.entity_id
_entity_poly.type
_entity_poly.pdbx_seq_one_letter_code
_entity_poly.pdbx_strand_id
1 'polypeptide(L)'
;SPRKVDGEKEDGDGGEVVCELKKTLDLQERLPELVGNGPLDSLMGFIVRNEMFDSFCEWLGRRWKDHHLFMVDTSTKDIGVAPRDFMAGSAREQARMLDECRRFLQGDGMRILVHRERYLLELVGEIIWTHTRS
;
A
#
# COMPACT_ATOMS: atom_id res chain seq x y z
N SER A 1 12.99 48.17 -20.09
CA SER A 1 12.83 47.15 -19.04
C SER A 1 12.27 45.88 -19.64
N PRO A 2 12.89 44.72 -19.38
CA PRO A 2 12.53 43.46 -20.01
C PRO A 2 11.27 42.87 -19.39
N ARG A 3 10.44 42.25 -20.24
CA ARG A 3 9.29 41.43 -19.84
C ARG A 3 9.82 40.23 -19.07
N LYS A 4 9.31 40.02 -17.85
CA LYS A 4 9.42 38.75 -17.16
C LYS A 4 8.63 37.73 -18.00
N VAL A 5 9.31 36.71 -18.48
CA VAL A 5 8.68 35.51 -18.98
C VAL A 5 8.24 34.76 -17.74
N ASP A 6 6.93 34.74 -17.50
CA ASP A 6 6.34 33.91 -16.47
C ASP A 6 6.67 32.46 -16.82
N GLY A 7 7.45 31.82 -15.96
CA GLY A 7 7.71 30.39 -16.04
C GLY A 7 6.42 29.66 -15.74
N GLU A 8 5.70 29.29 -16.80
CA GLU A 8 4.63 28.30 -16.73
C GLU A 8 5.23 27.01 -16.18
N LYS A 9 4.97 26.74 -14.91
CA LYS A 9 5.02 25.38 -14.41
C LYS A 9 3.90 24.63 -15.11
N GLU A 10 4.22 23.90 -16.16
CA GLU A 10 3.45 22.73 -16.56
C GLU A 10 3.58 21.69 -15.43
N ASP A 11 2.88 21.91 -14.32
CA ASP A 11 2.51 20.84 -13.41
C ASP A 11 1.37 20.07 -14.11
N GLY A 12 1.73 19.37 -15.19
CA GLY A 12 0.82 18.55 -15.99
C GLY A 12 0.59 17.18 -15.34
N ASP A 13 -0.48 16.52 -15.74
CA ASP A 13 -0.88 15.14 -15.38
C ASP A 13 0.32 14.15 -15.36
N GLY A 14 1.26 14.30 -16.30
CA GLY A 14 2.49 13.49 -16.33
C GLY A 14 3.45 13.67 -15.16
N GLY A 15 3.52 14.87 -14.57
CA GLY A 15 4.38 15.14 -13.42
C GLY A 15 3.91 14.39 -12.16
N GLU A 16 2.59 14.29 -11.97
CA GLU A 16 1.99 13.55 -10.86
C GLU A 16 2.24 12.05 -11.00
N VAL A 17 1.99 11.48 -12.19
CA VAL A 17 2.21 10.04 -12.46
C VAL A 17 3.67 9.65 -12.26
N VAL A 18 4.64 10.47 -12.71
CA VAL A 18 6.07 10.21 -12.49
C VAL A 18 6.43 10.28 -11.00
N CYS A 19 5.84 11.20 -10.25
CA CYS A 19 6.04 11.27 -8.80
C CYS A 19 5.50 10.03 -8.09
N GLU A 20 4.31 9.54 -8.46
CA GLU A 20 3.74 8.30 -7.91
C GLU A 20 4.55 7.06 -8.28
N LEU A 21 5.09 7.00 -9.51
CA LEU A 21 5.99 5.94 -9.92
C LEU A 21 7.24 5.90 -9.05
N LYS A 22 7.87 7.07 -8.83
CA LYS A 22 9.04 7.18 -7.96
C LYS A 22 8.71 6.73 -6.53
N LYS A 23 7.60 7.20 -5.96
CA LYS A 23 7.17 6.76 -4.62
C LYS A 23 6.99 5.24 -4.57
N THR A 24 6.39 4.65 -5.60
CA THR A 24 6.18 3.20 -5.67
C THR A 24 7.51 2.43 -5.69
N LEU A 25 8.49 2.88 -6.46
CA LEU A 25 9.83 2.29 -6.49
C LEU A 25 10.54 2.41 -5.14
N ASP A 26 10.51 3.60 -4.52
CA ASP A 26 11.09 3.82 -3.19
C ASP A 26 10.46 2.90 -2.12
N LEU A 27 9.15 2.65 -2.22
CA LEU A 27 8.44 1.73 -1.34
C LEU A 27 8.89 0.27 -1.55
N GLN A 28 9.07 -0.16 -2.80
CA GLN A 28 9.55 -1.50 -3.12
C GLN A 28 10.96 -1.74 -2.56
N GLU A 29 11.86 -0.76 -2.69
CA GLU A 29 13.24 -0.86 -2.18
C GLU A 29 13.28 -0.98 -0.65
N ARG A 30 12.44 -0.22 0.05
CA ARG A 30 12.41 -0.17 1.52
C ARG A 30 11.65 -1.32 2.15
N LEU A 31 10.73 -1.96 1.42
CA LEU A 31 9.85 -2.98 1.97
C LEU A 31 10.59 -4.20 2.56
N PRO A 32 11.64 -4.77 1.94
CA PRO A 32 12.38 -5.89 2.51
C PRO A 32 12.99 -5.59 3.88
N GLU A 33 13.62 -4.42 4.04
CA GLU A 33 14.21 -4.00 5.32
C GLU A 33 13.12 -3.80 6.39
N LEU A 34 12.02 -3.14 6.00
CA LEU A 34 10.89 -2.93 6.88
C LEU A 34 10.29 -4.26 7.34
N VAL A 35 10.13 -5.25 6.46
CA VAL A 35 9.62 -6.57 6.84
C VAL A 35 10.58 -7.33 7.75
N GLY A 36 11.89 -7.22 7.51
CA GLY A 36 12.91 -7.87 8.33
C GLY A 36 12.94 -7.35 9.78
N ASN A 37 12.91 -6.02 9.95
CA ASN A 37 13.23 -5.39 11.23
C ASN A 37 12.09 -4.57 11.83
N GLY A 38 11.01 -4.33 11.08
CA GLY A 38 9.92 -3.46 11.49
C GLY A 38 9.09 -4.05 12.64
N PRO A 39 8.75 -3.24 13.67
CA PRO A 39 7.77 -3.64 14.67
C PRO A 39 6.36 -3.65 14.06
N LEU A 40 5.42 -4.30 14.76
CA LEU A 40 4.05 -4.47 14.29
C LEU A 40 3.38 -3.14 13.88
N ASP A 41 3.52 -2.09 14.69
CA ASP A 41 2.98 -0.76 14.40
C ASP A 41 3.50 -0.18 13.07
N SER A 42 4.78 -0.41 12.77
CA SER A 42 5.39 0.09 11.53
C SER A 42 4.89 -0.68 10.31
N LEU A 43 4.74 -2.01 10.43
CA LEU A 43 4.17 -2.83 9.35
C LEU A 43 2.70 -2.51 9.10
N MET A 44 1.89 -2.46 10.16
CA MET A 44 0.48 -2.11 10.06
C MET A 44 0.31 -0.69 9.49
N GLY A 45 1.10 0.26 9.98
CA GLY A 45 1.12 1.62 9.45
C GLY A 45 1.51 1.67 7.97
N PHE A 46 2.44 0.81 7.52
CA PHE A 46 2.77 0.69 6.10
C PHE A 46 1.60 0.13 5.28
N ILE A 47 0.95 -0.93 5.76
CA ILE A 47 -0.22 -1.54 5.10
C ILE A 47 -1.32 -0.49 4.91
N VAL A 48 -1.63 0.28 5.97
CA VAL A 48 -2.68 1.30 5.94
C VAL A 48 -2.32 2.48 5.03
N ARG A 49 -1.11 3.05 5.19
CA ARG A 49 -0.69 4.22 4.40
C ARG A 49 -0.59 3.96 2.90
N ASN A 50 -0.43 2.70 2.51
CA ASN A 50 -0.31 2.31 1.11
C ASN A 50 -1.58 1.61 0.60
N GLU A 51 -2.72 1.79 1.27
CA GLU A 51 -4.04 1.30 0.82
C GLU A 51 -4.08 -0.22 0.59
N MET A 52 -3.40 -0.97 1.45
CA MET A 52 -3.36 -2.45 1.39
C MET A 52 -4.20 -3.11 2.47
N PHE A 53 -4.89 -2.33 3.31
CA PHE A 53 -5.55 -2.83 4.51
C PHE A 53 -6.68 -3.82 4.20
N ASP A 54 -7.50 -3.54 3.19
CA ASP A 54 -8.59 -4.44 2.80
C ASP A 54 -8.05 -5.78 2.29
N SER A 55 -7.02 -5.75 1.43
CA SER A 55 -6.33 -6.95 0.97
C SER A 55 -5.67 -7.73 2.12
N PHE A 56 -5.16 -7.03 3.14
CA PHE A 56 -4.63 -7.65 4.33
C PHE A 56 -5.71 -8.33 5.19
N CYS A 57 -6.87 -7.68 5.36
CA CYS A 57 -8.03 -8.27 6.04
C CYS A 57 -8.52 -9.53 5.33
N GLU A 58 -8.59 -9.51 3.99
CA GLU A 58 -8.92 -10.71 3.20
C GLU A 58 -7.88 -11.83 3.39
N TRP A 59 -6.60 -11.48 3.37
CA TRP A 59 -5.50 -12.40 3.61
C TRP A 59 -5.62 -13.07 4.98
N LEU A 60 -5.84 -12.26 6.03
CA LEU A 60 -6.04 -12.74 7.39
C LEU A 60 -7.27 -13.63 7.50
N GLY A 61 -8.41 -13.25 6.91
CA GLY A 61 -9.63 -14.06 6.92
C GLY A 61 -9.42 -15.46 6.33
N ARG A 62 -8.50 -15.63 5.38
CA ARG A 62 -8.15 -16.94 4.81
C ARG A 62 -7.23 -17.76 5.72
N ARG A 63 -6.30 -17.11 6.42
CA ARG A 63 -5.22 -17.77 7.19
C ARG A 63 -5.48 -17.90 8.70
N TRP A 64 -6.37 -17.07 9.23
CA TRP A 64 -6.66 -16.98 10.65
C TRP A 64 -8.16 -16.80 10.87
N LYS A 65 -8.94 -17.76 10.38
CA LYS A 65 -10.40 -17.80 10.49
C LYS A 65 -10.90 -17.71 11.93
N ASP A 66 -10.17 -18.31 12.87
CA ASP A 66 -10.54 -18.34 14.29
C ASP A 66 -10.09 -17.08 15.05
N HIS A 67 -9.63 -16.02 14.36
CA HIS A 67 -9.38 -14.75 15.02
C HIS A 67 -10.70 -14.13 15.44
N HIS A 68 -10.80 -13.63 16.68
CA HIS A 68 -12.05 -13.10 17.23
C HIS A 68 -12.69 -12.00 16.36
N LEU A 69 -11.88 -11.18 15.68
CA LEU A 69 -12.34 -10.17 14.71
C LEU A 69 -13.07 -10.73 13.48
N PHE A 70 -12.85 -12.00 13.12
CA PHE A 70 -13.52 -12.66 11.99
C PHE A 70 -14.55 -13.71 12.45
N MET A 71 -14.61 -13.99 13.76
CA MET A 71 -15.62 -14.85 14.36
C MET A 71 -16.90 -14.07 14.64
N VAL A 72 -17.65 -13.79 13.57
CA VAL A 72 -18.88 -13.00 13.67
C VAL A 72 -20.06 -13.87 13.29
N ASP A 73 -21.19 -13.70 13.99
CA ASP A 73 -22.40 -14.47 13.73
C ASP A 73 -22.86 -14.25 12.28
N THR A 74 -23.37 -15.30 11.65
CA THR A 74 -23.97 -15.32 10.31
C THR A 74 -25.07 -14.28 10.10
N SER A 75 -25.63 -13.72 11.19
CA SER A 75 -26.59 -12.61 11.18
C SER A 75 -25.96 -11.23 10.96
N THR A 76 -24.65 -11.10 11.14
CA THR A 76 -23.93 -9.84 10.99
C THR A 76 -23.57 -9.60 9.53
N LYS A 77 -24.15 -8.54 8.95
CA LYS A 77 -24.00 -8.22 7.53
C LYS A 77 -22.65 -7.59 7.19
N ASP A 78 -22.12 -6.75 8.09
CA ASP A 78 -20.89 -6.01 7.89
C ASP A 78 -20.03 -6.04 9.16
N ILE A 79 -18.73 -6.22 8.99
CA ILE A 79 -17.75 -6.21 10.09
C ILE A 79 -16.84 -5.00 9.86
N GLY A 80 -16.93 -4.01 10.74
CA GLY A 80 -16.02 -2.88 10.76
C GLY A 80 -14.75 -3.23 11.53
N VAL A 81 -13.65 -3.46 10.82
CA VAL A 81 -12.34 -3.70 11.44
C VAL A 81 -11.45 -2.47 11.25
N ALA A 82 -10.92 -1.93 12.34
CA ALA A 82 -9.95 -0.85 12.32
C ALA A 82 -8.53 -1.41 12.60
N PRO A 83 -7.47 -0.76 12.09
CA PRO A 83 -6.09 -1.20 12.33
C PRO A 83 -5.73 -1.35 13.81
N ARG A 84 -6.28 -0.48 14.67
CA ARG A 84 -6.08 -0.52 16.13
C ARG A 84 -6.62 -1.81 16.76
N ASP A 85 -7.62 -2.44 16.16
CA ASP A 85 -8.25 -3.63 16.72
C ASP A 85 -7.29 -4.83 16.64
N PHE A 86 -6.41 -4.86 15.64
CA PHE A 86 -5.32 -5.83 15.54
C PHE A 86 -4.17 -5.60 16.52
N MET A 87 -4.09 -4.39 17.11
CA MET A 87 -3.06 -4.02 18.08
C MET A 87 -3.50 -4.30 19.54
N ALA A 88 -4.79 -4.45 19.79
CA ALA A 88 -5.36 -4.56 21.13
C ALA A 88 -5.26 -5.97 21.75
N GLY A 89 -4.75 -6.96 21.01
CA GLY A 89 -4.65 -8.36 21.45
C GLY A 89 -3.57 -8.62 22.51
N SER A 90 -3.55 -9.83 23.03
CA SER A 90 -2.50 -10.34 23.91
C SER A 90 -1.12 -10.33 23.22
N ALA A 91 -0.03 -10.40 23.99
CA ALA A 91 1.33 -10.44 23.43
C ALA A 91 1.53 -11.58 22.41
N ARG A 92 0.86 -12.73 22.62
CA ARG A 92 0.88 -13.86 21.69
C ARG A 92 0.14 -13.54 20.38
N GLU A 93 -1.00 -12.88 20.47
CA GLU A 93 -1.77 -12.46 19.29
C GLU A 93 -1.01 -11.39 18.51
N GLN A 94 -0.41 -10.41 19.19
CA GLN A 94 0.43 -9.40 18.56
C GLN A 94 1.65 -10.01 17.87
N ALA A 95 2.31 -11.00 18.49
CA ALA A 95 3.42 -11.71 17.85
C ALA A 95 2.98 -12.46 16.58
N ARG A 96 1.81 -13.12 16.62
CA ARG A 96 1.26 -13.78 15.43
C ARG A 96 0.83 -12.77 14.36
N MET A 97 0.25 -11.64 14.76
CA MET A 97 -0.12 -10.56 13.85
C MET A 97 1.11 -9.97 13.14
N LEU A 98 2.20 -9.79 13.88
CA LEU A 98 3.49 -9.38 13.32
C LEU A 98 3.95 -10.34 12.24
N ASP A 99 3.90 -11.64 12.49
CA ASP A 99 4.27 -12.67 11.51
C ASP A 99 3.34 -12.65 10.28
N GLU A 100 2.04 -12.45 10.45
CA GLU A 100 1.11 -12.36 9.32
C GLU A 100 1.30 -11.07 8.51
N CYS A 101 1.58 -9.93 9.14
CA CYS A 101 1.99 -8.69 8.45
C CYS A 101 3.23 -8.93 7.59
N ARG A 102 4.26 -9.58 8.15
CA ARG A 102 5.51 -9.89 7.42
C ARG A 102 5.24 -10.79 6.21
N ARG A 103 4.47 -11.86 6.40
CA ARG A 103 4.11 -12.82 5.32
C ARG A 103 3.31 -12.14 4.21
N PHE A 104 2.31 -11.34 4.58
CA PHE A 104 1.52 -10.58 3.62
C PHE A 104 2.40 -9.63 2.80
N LEU A 105 3.22 -8.83 3.48
CA LEU A 105 4.07 -7.83 2.83
C LEU A 105 5.15 -8.45 1.94
N GLN A 106 5.75 -9.58 2.33
CA GLN A 106 6.67 -10.35 1.49
C GLN A 106 6.02 -10.93 0.24
N GLY A 107 4.74 -11.29 0.32
CA GLY A 107 4.00 -11.90 -0.78
C GLY A 107 3.15 -10.90 -1.54
N ASP A 108 1.90 -10.75 -1.09
CA ASP A 108 0.88 -9.98 -1.79
C ASP A 108 1.15 -8.47 -1.72
N GLY A 109 1.70 -7.94 -0.62
CA GLY A 109 2.07 -6.53 -0.50
C GLY A 109 3.11 -6.10 -1.52
N MET A 110 4.20 -6.86 -1.68
CA MET A 110 5.19 -6.62 -2.75
C MET A 110 4.56 -6.75 -4.14
N ARG A 111 3.69 -7.75 -4.35
CA ARG A 111 3.02 -7.94 -5.64
C ARG A 111 2.13 -6.74 -6.02
N ILE A 112 1.42 -6.16 -5.05
CA ILE A 112 0.63 -4.93 -5.24
C ILE A 112 1.52 -3.79 -5.72
N LEU A 113 2.68 -3.58 -5.10
CA LEU A 113 3.61 -2.51 -5.50
C LEU A 113 4.15 -2.71 -6.93
N VAL A 114 4.52 -3.94 -7.29
CA VAL A 114 4.97 -4.27 -8.64
C VAL A 114 3.86 -4.04 -9.68
N HIS A 115 2.61 -4.35 -9.34
CA HIS A 115 1.49 -4.07 -10.23
C HIS A 115 1.24 -2.56 -10.39
N ARG A 116 1.34 -1.79 -9.30
CA ARG A 116 1.24 -0.32 -9.35
C ARG A 116 2.34 0.29 -10.21
N GLU A 117 3.57 -0.18 -10.07
CA GLU A 117 4.69 0.28 -10.91
C GLU A 117 4.42 0.06 -12.40
N ARG A 118 3.99 -1.16 -12.78
CA ARG A 118 3.68 -1.48 -14.18
C ARG A 118 2.58 -0.57 -14.73
N TYR A 119 1.50 -0.40 -13.97
CA TYR A 119 0.40 0.48 -14.36
C TYR A 119 0.87 1.94 -14.55
N LEU A 120 1.69 2.45 -13.63
CA LEU A 120 2.22 3.81 -13.72
C LEU A 120 3.20 3.97 -14.90
N LEU A 121 4.02 2.96 -15.19
CA LEU A 121 4.87 2.95 -16.38
C LEU A 121 4.07 2.97 -17.68
N GLU A 122 2.95 2.23 -17.74
CA GLU A 122 2.02 2.26 -18.88
C GLU A 122 1.44 3.67 -19.07
N LEU A 123 0.97 4.31 -18.00
CA LEU A 123 0.47 5.69 -18.05
C LEU A 123 1.53 6.69 -18.51
N VAL A 124 2.76 6.60 -18.00
CA VAL A 124 3.87 7.47 -18.45
C VAL A 124 4.12 7.28 -19.95
N GLY A 125 4.08 6.03 -20.44
CA GLY A 125 4.23 5.71 -21.85
C GLY A 125 3.17 6.38 -22.72
N GLU A 126 1.90 6.30 -22.31
CA GLU A 126 0.77 6.93 -23.02
C GLU A 126 0.88 8.47 -23.03
N ILE A 127 1.28 9.07 -21.90
CA ILE A 127 1.48 10.52 -21.80
C ILE A 127 2.60 10.98 -22.75
N ILE A 128 3.74 10.29 -22.77
CA ILE A 128 4.84 10.61 -23.71
C ILE A 128 4.39 10.44 -25.17
N TRP A 129 3.66 9.36 -25.46
CA TRP A 129 3.17 9.08 -26.82
C TRP A 129 2.20 10.14 -27.32
N THR A 130 1.30 10.61 -26.46
CA THR A 130 0.33 11.65 -26.80
C THR A 130 1.01 13.01 -26.99
N HIS A 131 1.95 13.39 -26.12
CA HIS A 131 2.71 14.64 -26.27
C HIS A 131 3.63 14.67 -27.49
N THR A 132 4.16 13.51 -27.92
CA THR A 132 5.01 13.44 -29.14
C THR A 132 4.21 13.46 -30.44
N ARG A 133 2.88 13.35 -30.38
CA ARG A 133 1.96 13.39 -31.53
C ARG A 133 1.10 14.64 -31.64
N SER A 134 1.09 15.51 -30.63
CA SER A 134 0.45 16.85 -30.69
C SER A 134 1.41 17.87 -31.29
#